data_AF-A0A9Q1HL75-F1
#
_entry.id   AF-A0A9Q1HL75-F1
#
_cell.length_a   1.000
_cell.length_b   1.000
_cell.length_c   1.000
_cell.angle_alpha   90.00
_cell.angle_beta   90.00
_cell.angle_gamma   90.00
#
_symmetry.space_group_name_H-M   'P 1'
#
loop_
_entity.id
_entity.type
_entity.pdbx_description
1 polymer ?
#
loop_
_entity_poly.entity_id
_entity_poly.type
_entity_poly.pdbx_seq_one_letter_code
_entity_poly.pdbx_strand_id
1 'polypeptide(L)'
;MSFLQQALLVVATAIVVAFFIPAFYKPSYPVPEVFGTVAPGFEEVKVVFRENYEDNWDNREAGSAFSVYYKGENVVDLWAGFADMEAKRLWKEDTMTVIFSTTKGLTALCAAMLADRGLIDFKKPVAHYWPEFAQHGKEKITVEQLLEHEAGLLATDSPLSYEILTNYTALDKILAETKPKWEPGTRHGYHGITFGPYVDAIVRRVDPEKRSIGKFFDEEVSKPFDIDAYIGAPLELDHRTGRCTNVQERFSDIIYGLRNVEVIRTLILGRIFGGNESGKLNKLMFETCGNICEAGNIFGASGLGGQVGYADPNFHIGYGFVSRYMSPMGIQMYDPRFKRLKDSMMRAIKNLQERP
;
A
#
# COMPACT_ATOMS: atom_id res chain seq x y z
N MET A 1 -35.28 -14.08 39.59
CA MET A 1 -34.43 -13.11 38.88
C MET A 1 -35.33 -12.25 38.00
N SER A 2 -35.13 -10.94 37.98
CA SER A 2 -35.90 -10.06 37.09
C SER A 2 -35.51 -10.32 35.63
N PHE A 3 -36.41 -10.06 34.68
CA PHE A 3 -36.13 -10.15 33.24
C PHE A 3 -34.84 -9.39 32.86
N LEU A 4 -34.57 -8.27 33.51
CA LEU A 4 -33.36 -7.45 33.32
C LEU A 4 -32.07 -8.20 33.71
N GLN A 5 -32.10 -8.97 34.81
CA GLN A 5 -30.95 -9.76 35.25
C GLN A 5 -30.64 -10.92 34.28
N GLN A 6 -31.68 -11.55 33.73
CA GLN A 6 -31.51 -12.62 32.73
C GLN A 6 -31.00 -12.04 31.41
N ALA A 7 -31.53 -10.91 30.95
CA ALA A 7 -31.06 -10.22 29.75
C ALA A 7 -29.58 -9.81 29.88
N LEU A 8 -29.17 -9.24 31.01
CA LEU A 8 -27.78 -8.88 31.29
C LEU A 8 -26.86 -10.11 31.29
N LEU A 9 -27.29 -11.22 31.90
CA LEU A 9 -26.50 -12.45 31.94
C LEU A 9 -26.34 -13.07 30.54
N VAL A 10 -27.39 -13.05 29.71
CA VAL A 10 -27.34 -13.54 28.33
C VAL A 10 -26.42 -12.67 27.48
N VAL A 11 -26.51 -11.34 27.60
CA VAL A 11 -25.59 -10.42 26.89
C VAL A 11 -24.15 -10.62 27.36
N ALA A 12 -23.90 -10.71 28.67
CA ALA A 12 -22.57 -10.96 29.21
C ALA A 12 -22.01 -12.32 28.74
N THR A 13 -22.83 -13.36 28.73
CA THR A 13 -22.43 -14.70 28.24
C THR A 13 -22.18 -14.68 26.75
N ALA A 14 -23.03 -14.01 25.95
CA ALA A 14 -22.82 -13.85 24.52
C ALA A 14 -21.53 -13.08 24.23
N ILE A 15 -21.20 -12.05 25.02
CA ILE A 15 -19.92 -11.34 24.93
C ILE A 15 -18.76 -12.29 25.28
N VAL A 16 -18.84 -13.04 26.37
CA VAL A 16 -17.79 -14.01 26.75
C VAL A 16 -17.62 -15.09 25.68
N VAL A 17 -18.71 -15.66 25.17
CA VAL A 17 -18.68 -16.70 24.14
C VAL A 17 -18.18 -16.15 22.81
N ALA A 18 -18.63 -14.97 22.39
CA ALA A 18 -18.24 -14.40 21.10
C ALA A 18 -16.81 -13.84 21.09
N PHE A 19 -16.31 -13.35 22.24
CA PHE A 19 -15.01 -12.66 22.30
C PHE A 19 -13.92 -13.46 23.04
N PHE A 20 -14.25 -14.20 24.10
CA PHE A 20 -13.25 -14.94 24.87
C PHE A 20 -13.02 -16.37 24.33
N ILE A 21 -14.07 -17.10 23.95
CA ILE A 21 -13.89 -18.50 23.47
C ILE A 21 -13.04 -18.57 22.18
N PRO A 22 -13.23 -17.70 21.16
CA PRO A 22 -12.34 -17.68 19.99
C PRO A 22 -10.88 -17.34 20.31
N ALA A 23 -10.62 -16.63 21.42
CA ALA A 23 -9.26 -16.36 21.87
C ALA A 23 -8.57 -17.60 22.45
N PHE A 24 -9.33 -18.59 22.94
CA PHE A 24 -8.81 -19.86 23.46
C PHE A 24 -8.84 -21.02 22.46
N TYR A 25 -9.63 -20.93 21.38
CA TYR A 25 -9.88 -22.06 20.47
C TYR A 25 -9.26 -21.93 19.07
N LYS A 26 -8.45 -20.91 18.81
CA LYS A 26 -7.70 -20.88 17.55
C LYS A 26 -6.45 -21.74 17.68
N PRO A 27 -6.31 -22.81 16.88
CA PRO A 27 -5.01 -23.47 16.76
C PRO A 27 -4.03 -22.43 16.21
N SER A 28 -3.07 -22.00 17.03
CA SER A 28 -1.98 -21.20 16.49
C SER A 28 -1.20 -22.13 15.57
N TYR A 29 -1.27 -21.88 14.26
CA TYR A 29 -0.32 -22.52 13.35
C TYR A 29 1.10 -22.27 13.87
N PRO A 30 2.02 -23.24 13.68
CA PRO A 30 3.39 -23.03 14.10
C PRO A 30 3.95 -21.80 13.40
N VAL A 31 4.91 -21.15 14.06
CA VAL A 31 5.67 -20.05 13.45
C VAL A 31 6.32 -20.61 12.18
N PRO A 32 6.07 -20.02 11.00
CA PRO A 32 6.58 -20.57 9.76
C PRO A 32 8.11 -20.58 9.76
N GLU A 33 8.67 -21.50 8.98
CA GLU A 33 10.08 -21.43 8.63
C GLU A 33 10.33 -20.19 7.76
N VAL A 34 11.47 -19.53 8.00
CA VAL A 34 11.89 -18.33 7.26
C VAL A 34 12.97 -18.73 6.26
N PHE A 35 12.63 -18.59 4.98
CA PHE A 35 13.50 -18.89 3.85
C PHE A 35 14.19 -17.62 3.34
N GLY A 36 15.11 -17.80 2.39
CA GLY A 36 15.87 -16.71 1.78
C GLY A 36 17.21 -16.42 2.46
N THR A 37 17.80 -15.29 2.12
CA THR A 37 19.18 -14.91 2.45
C THR A 37 19.28 -13.56 3.14
N VAL A 38 20.34 -13.40 3.93
CA VAL A 38 20.77 -12.13 4.51
C VAL A 38 22.28 -12.03 4.38
N ALA A 39 22.77 -10.87 3.99
CA ALA A 39 24.20 -10.60 3.92
C ALA A 39 24.81 -10.49 5.34
N PRO A 40 26.13 -10.71 5.49
CA PRO A 40 26.80 -10.55 6.78
C PRO A 40 26.56 -9.19 7.41
N GLY A 41 26.12 -9.17 8.68
CA GLY A 41 25.75 -7.97 9.42
C GLY A 41 24.25 -7.63 9.41
N PHE A 42 23.44 -8.32 8.59
CA PHE A 42 21.97 -8.16 8.54
C PHE A 42 21.22 -9.33 9.20
N GLU A 43 21.89 -10.20 9.96
CA GLU A 43 21.29 -11.40 10.56
C GLU A 43 20.14 -11.06 11.53
N GLU A 44 20.22 -9.93 12.23
CA GLU A 44 19.15 -9.43 13.11
C GLU A 44 17.84 -9.23 12.35
N VAL A 45 17.89 -8.82 11.08
CA VAL A 45 16.71 -8.60 10.25
C VAL A 45 15.92 -9.90 10.06
N LYS A 46 16.61 -11.03 9.84
CA LYS A 46 15.98 -12.34 9.72
C LYS A 46 15.29 -12.77 11.03
N VAL A 47 15.92 -12.47 12.17
CA VAL A 47 15.33 -12.71 13.50
C VAL A 47 14.05 -11.88 13.66
N VAL A 48 14.11 -10.58 13.39
CA VAL A 48 12.95 -9.68 13.53
C VAL A 48 11.82 -10.05 12.55
N PHE A 49 12.14 -10.48 11.33
CA PHE A 49 11.15 -10.99 10.39
C PHE A 49 10.41 -12.22 10.93
N ARG A 50 11.14 -13.16 11.57
CA ARG A 50 10.54 -14.30 12.27
C ARG A 50 9.69 -13.86 13.46
N GLU A 51 10.21 -12.94 14.29
CA GLU A 51 9.52 -12.45 15.47
C GLU A 51 8.18 -11.79 15.13
N ASN A 52 8.04 -11.18 13.94
CA ASN A 52 6.74 -10.67 13.50
C ASN A 52 5.65 -11.76 13.49
N TYR A 53 5.99 -13.01 13.16
CA TYR A 53 5.07 -14.15 13.27
C TYR A 53 4.93 -14.67 14.71
N GLU A 54 6.02 -14.65 15.49
CA GLU A 54 6.02 -15.10 16.89
C GLU A 54 5.10 -14.22 17.75
N ASP A 55 5.25 -12.91 17.61
CA ASP A 55 4.47 -11.88 18.28
C ASP A 55 3.09 -11.66 17.64
N ASN A 56 2.82 -12.35 16.53
CA ASN A 56 1.61 -12.28 15.74
C ASN A 56 1.31 -10.89 15.14
N TRP A 57 2.33 -10.07 14.92
CA TRP A 57 2.19 -8.89 14.07
C TRP A 57 1.89 -9.28 12.62
N ASP A 58 2.46 -10.39 12.17
CA ASP A 58 2.06 -11.07 10.95
C ASP A 58 1.25 -12.34 11.26
N ASN A 59 0.36 -12.72 10.34
CA ASN A 59 -0.53 -13.85 10.56
C ASN A 59 0.16 -15.16 10.16
N ARG A 60 0.21 -16.13 11.08
CA ARG A 60 0.79 -17.46 10.86
C ARG A 60 0.03 -18.30 9.83
N GLU A 61 -1.20 -17.92 9.50
CA GLU A 61 -2.01 -18.48 8.41
C GLU A 61 -1.80 -17.75 7.07
N ALA A 62 -0.93 -16.75 7.04
CA ALA A 62 -0.58 -16.00 5.85
C ALA A 62 0.91 -16.12 5.55
N GLY A 63 1.35 -15.38 4.53
CA GLY A 63 2.74 -15.30 4.15
C GLY A 63 3.12 -13.87 3.80
N SER A 64 4.41 -13.58 3.92
CA SER A 64 5.01 -12.30 3.59
C SER A 64 6.40 -12.50 3.02
N ALA A 65 6.87 -11.47 2.34
CA ALA A 65 8.24 -11.37 1.85
C ALA A 65 8.80 -9.98 2.16
N PHE A 66 10.12 -9.93 2.35
CA PHE A 66 10.84 -8.72 2.68
C PHE A 66 12.18 -8.70 1.95
N SER A 67 12.46 -7.59 1.24
CA SER A 67 13.74 -7.37 0.58
C SER A 67 14.31 -5.99 0.87
N VAL A 68 15.64 -5.94 1.00
CA VAL A 68 16.43 -4.72 1.16
C VAL A 68 17.60 -4.72 0.20
N TYR A 69 17.69 -3.65 -0.57
CA TYR A 69 18.89 -3.28 -1.31
C TYR A 69 19.66 -2.23 -0.52
N TYR A 70 20.95 -2.41 -0.34
CA TYR A 70 21.85 -1.43 0.27
C TYR A 70 23.04 -1.18 -0.65
N LYS A 71 23.23 0.07 -1.08
CA LYS A 71 24.26 0.48 -2.06
C LYS A 71 24.23 -0.34 -3.36
N GLY A 72 23.02 -0.70 -3.81
CA GLY A 72 22.80 -1.45 -5.05
C GLY A 72 22.86 -2.96 -4.91
N GLU A 73 23.24 -3.49 -3.74
CA GLU A 73 23.32 -4.93 -3.50
C GLU A 73 22.11 -5.44 -2.72
N ASN A 74 21.57 -6.61 -3.10
CA ASN A 74 20.51 -7.28 -2.36
C ASN A 74 21.08 -7.88 -1.08
N VAL A 75 20.86 -7.21 0.05
CA VAL A 75 21.42 -7.60 1.36
C VAL A 75 20.44 -8.37 2.23
N VAL A 76 19.15 -8.32 1.91
CA VAL A 76 18.09 -9.08 2.59
C VAL A 76 17.10 -9.51 1.53
N ASP A 77 16.79 -10.80 1.48
CA ASP A 77 15.73 -11.36 0.66
C ASP A 77 15.11 -12.53 1.42
N LEU A 78 13.94 -12.31 2.01
CA LEU A 78 13.32 -13.23 2.96
C LEU A 78 11.85 -13.47 2.59
N TRP A 79 11.39 -14.70 2.83
CA TRP A 79 9.97 -15.02 2.73
C TRP A 79 9.57 -16.13 3.71
N ALA A 80 8.29 -16.18 4.05
CA ALA A 80 7.74 -17.20 4.94
C ALA A 80 6.22 -17.38 4.78
N GLY A 81 5.72 -18.47 5.34
CA GLY A 81 4.29 -18.69 5.53
C GLY A 81 3.59 -19.29 4.31
N PHE A 82 2.31 -18.93 4.12
CA PHE A 82 1.44 -19.53 3.13
C PHE A 82 1.06 -18.55 2.02
N ALA A 83 1.18 -18.95 0.75
CA ALA A 83 0.57 -18.25 -0.39
C ALA A 83 -0.93 -18.55 -0.52
N ASP A 84 -1.37 -19.75 -0.11
CA ASP A 84 -2.77 -20.09 0.10
C ASP A 84 -2.92 -21.03 1.30
N MET A 85 -3.69 -20.62 2.31
CA MET A 85 -3.85 -21.42 3.52
C MET A 85 -4.86 -22.55 3.33
N GLU A 86 -5.95 -22.27 2.61
CA GLU A 86 -7.02 -23.24 2.35
C GLU A 86 -6.47 -24.40 1.51
N ALA A 87 -5.62 -24.08 0.54
CA ALA A 87 -4.91 -25.06 -0.29
C ALA A 87 -3.59 -25.57 0.33
N LYS A 88 -3.20 -25.06 1.51
CA LYS A 88 -1.90 -25.33 2.17
C LYS A 88 -0.69 -25.10 1.25
N ARG A 89 -0.79 -24.16 0.30
CA ARG A 89 0.30 -23.76 -0.57
C ARG A 89 1.21 -22.80 0.19
N LEU A 90 2.46 -23.21 0.39
CA LEU A 90 3.48 -22.38 1.00
C LEU A 90 3.85 -21.18 0.13
N TRP A 91 4.27 -20.11 0.77
CA TRP A 91 4.94 -19.00 0.12
C TRP A 91 6.31 -19.45 -0.39
N LYS A 92 6.63 -19.07 -1.62
CA LYS A 92 7.90 -19.35 -2.32
C LYS A 92 8.59 -18.05 -2.72
N GLU A 93 9.85 -18.15 -3.12
CA GLU A 93 10.68 -17.04 -3.62
C GLU A 93 9.97 -16.21 -4.71
N ASP A 94 9.13 -16.84 -5.51
CA ASP A 94 8.44 -16.25 -6.67
C ASP A 94 6.94 -16.00 -6.41
N THR A 95 6.48 -16.09 -5.16
CA THR A 95 5.07 -15.86 -4.83
C THR A 95 4.73 -14.38 -4.95
N MET A 96 3.77 -14.07 -5.82
CA MET A 96 3.26 -12.71 -6.00
C MET A 96 2.12 -12.41 -5.04
N THR A 97 1.89 -11.13 -4.71
CA THR A 97 0.68 -10.70 -4.01
C THR A 97 0.27 -9.29 -4.44
N VAL A 98 -0.97 -8.91 -4.12
CA VAL A 98 -1.47 -7.56 -4.42
C VAL A 98 -0.81 -6.56 -3.48
N ILE A 99 -0.08 -5.59 -4.05
CA ILE A 99 0.61 -4.54 -3.31
C ILE A 99 -0.24 -3.26 -3.12
N PHE A 100 -1.50 -3.29 -3.56
CA PHE A 100 -2.48 -2.21 -3.43
C PHE A 100 -1.93 -0.83 -3.87
N SER A 101 -1.90 0.14 -2.96
CA SER A 101 -1.48 1.51 -3.26
C SER A 101 0.03 1.70 -3.37
N THR A 102 0.84 0.70 -3.02
CA THR A 102 2.28 0.72 -3.34
C THR A 102 2.51 0.89 -4.85
N THR A 103 1.57 0.41 -5.68
CA THR A 103 1.58 0.61 -7.15
C THR A 103 1.67 2.10 -7.54
N LYS A 104 1.19 3.04 -6.70
CA LYS A 104 1.29 4.47 -7.00
C LYS A 104 2.74 4.94 -7.15
N GLY A 105 3.65 4.38 -6.35
CA GLY A 105 5.09 4.64 -6.47
C GLY A 105 5.64 4.18 -7.82
N LEU A 106 5.23 3.00 -8.31
CA LEU A 106 5.62 2.48 -9.61
C LEU A 106 5.08 3.34 -10.76
N THR A 107 3.84 3.79 -10.66
CA THR A 107 3.25 4.69 -11.66
C THR A 107 3.88 6.08 -11.64
N ALA A 108 4.25 6.60 -10.46
CA ALA A 108 4.94 7.88 -10.33
C ALA A 108 6.37 7.80 -10.88
N LEU A 109 7.07 6.67 -10.69
CA LEU A 109 8.36 6.40 -11.33
C LEU A 109 8.25 6.48 -12.86
N CYS A 110 7.22 5.87 -13.47
CA CYS A 110 7.00 5.96 -14.91
C CYS A 110 6.84 7.42 -15.38
N ALA A 111 6.05 8.22 -14.66
CA ALA A 111 5.90 9.65 -14.95
C ALA A 111 7.22 10.42 -14.80
N ALA A 112 8.01 10.11 -13.76
CA ALA A 112 9.32 10.70 -13.54
C ALA A 112 10.32 10.35 -14.66
N MET A 113 10.33 9.11 -15.15
CA MET A 113 11.16 8.70 -16.29
C MET A 113 10.79 9.46 -17.57
N LEU A 114 9.49 9.67 -17.81
CA LEU A 114 9.02 10.47 -18.95
C LEU A 114 9.38 11.95 -18.78
N ALA A 115 9.40 12.46 -17.55
CA ALA A 115 9.85 13.82 -17.25
C ALA A 115 11.35 13.99 -17.48
N ASP A 116 12.17 13.02 -17.04
CA ASP A 116 13.61 12.97 -17.30
C ASP A 116 13.92 12.95 -18.81
N ARG A 117 13.09 12.26 -19.60
CA ARG A 117 13.13 12.27 -21.08
C ARG A 117 12.61 13.56 -21.73
N GLY A 118 12.17 14.55 -20.95
CA GLY A 118 11.61 15.81 -21.45
C GLY A 118 10.22 15.70 -22.08
N LEU A 119 9.53 14.56 -21.89
CA LEU A 119 8.18 14.32 -22.43
C LEU A 119 7.07 14.79 -21.48
N ILE A 120 7.38 14.89 -20.18
CA ILE A 120 6.52 15.48 -19.16
C ILE A 120 7.24 16.66 -18.51
N ASP A 121 6.56 17.78 -18.42
CA ASP A 121 6.88 18.91 -17.56
C ASP A 121 5.81 18.98 -16.48
N PHE A 122 6.22 18.81 -15.22
CA PHE A 122 5.34 18.78 -14.05
C PHE A 122 4.60 20.10 -13.83
N LYS A 123 5.17 21.23 -14.27
CA LYS A 123 4.56 22.56 -14.12
C LYS A 123 3.58 22.88 -15.23
N LYS A 124 3.56 22.12 -16.33
CA LYS A 124 2.58 22.32 -17.39
C LYS A 124 1.21 21.78 -16.97
N PRO A 125 0.12 22.40 -17.46
CA PRO A 125 -1.22 21.86 -17.29
C PRO A 125 -1.34 20.45 -17.87
N VAL A 126 -2.12 19.57 -17.23
CA VAL A 126 -2.49 18.25 -17.79
C VAL A 126 -3.14 18.43 -19.16
N ALA A 127 -3.93 19.50 -19.33
CA ALA A 127 -4.55 19.91 -20.58
C ALA A 127 -3.57 20.15 -21.75
N HIS A 128 -2.28 20.38 -21.47
CA HIS A 128 -1.25 20.48 -22.50
C HIS A 128 -1.04 19.15 -23.23
N TYR A 129 -1.13 18.03 -22.50
CA TYR A 129 -0.96 16.68 -23.04
C TYR A 129 -2.30 16.05 -23.40
N TRP A 130 -3.35 16.46 -22.70
CA TRP A 130 -4.69 15.90 -22.80
C TRP A 130 -5.75 17.00 -22.90
N PRO A 131 -6.01 17.56 -24.10
CA PRO A 131 -6.89 18.73 -24.26
C PRO A 131 -8.30 18.54 -23.69
N GLU A 132 -8.88 17.35 -23.83
CA GLU A 132 -10.23 17.04 -23.32
C GLU A 132 -10.31 17.11 -21.80
N PHE A 133 -9.19 16.99 -21.08
CA PHE A 133 -9.14 17.14 -19.63
C PHE A 133 -9.52 18.56 -19.19
N ALA A 134 -9.33 19.58 -20.03
CA ALA A 134 -9.53 20.99 -19.69
C ALA A 134 -10.97 21.36 -19.28
N GLN A 135 -11.93 20.45 -19.43
CA GLN A 135 -13.33 20.68 -19.09
C GLN A 135 -13.55 20.96 -17.60
N HIS A 136 -14.63 21.67 -17.27
CA HIS A 136 -15.10 21.90 -15.90
C HIS A 136 -14.08 22.59 -14.96
N GLY A 137 -13.35 23.59 -15.47
CA GLY A 137 -12.43 24.37 -14.63
C GLY A 137 -11.10 23.68 -14.37
N LYS A 138 -10.73 22.69 -15.19
CA LYS A 138 -9.51 21.89 -15.05
C LYS A 138 -8.36 22.37 -15.96
N GLU A 139 -8.55 23.46 -16.69
CA GLU A 139 -7.63 23.99 -17.72
C GLU A 139 -6.23 24.30 -17.16
N LYS A 140 -6.16 24.62 -15.87
CA LYS A 140 -4.93 25.05 -15.18
C LYS A 140 -4.32 24.01 -14.25
N ILE A 141 -4.95 22.85 -14.08
CA ILE A 141 -4.41 21.81 -13.19
C ILE A 141 -3.11 21.31 -13.78
N THR A 142 -2.01 21.47 -13.04
CA THR A 142 -0.68 20.99 -13.46
C THR A 142 -0.56 19.48 -13.29
N VAL A 143 0.40 18.86 -13.98
CA VAL A 143 0.73 17.44 -13.76
C VAL A 143 1.18 17.21 -12.31
N GLU A 144 1.93 18.14 -11.73
CA GLU A 144 2.32 18.12 -10.31
C GLU A 144 1.09 18.06 -9.39
N GLN A 145 0.14 19.00 -9.54
CA GLN A 145 -1.08 19.02 -8.72
C GLN A 145 -1.90 17.72 -8.84
N LEU A 146 -1.90 17.09 -10.01
CA LEU A 146 -2.56 15.81 -10.20
C LEU A 146 -1.83 14.66 -9.48
N LEU A 147 -0.49 14.62 -9.59
CA LEU A 147 0.34 13.61 -8.92
C LEU A 147 0.38 13.77 -7.40
N GLU A 148 0.28 15.01 -6.92
CA GLU A 148 0.23 15.34 -5.49
C GLU A 148 -1.18 15.31 -4.92
N HIS A 149 -2.14 14.69 -5.62
CA HIS A 149 -3.51 14.56 -5.14
C HIS A 149 -4.26 15.87 -4.88
N GLU A 150 -3.83 16.99 -5.46
CA GLU A 150 -4.42 18.32 -5.24
C GLU A 150 -5.48 18.71 -6.30
N ALA A 151 -5.65 17.88 -7.33
CA ALA A 151 -6.54 18.15 -8.46
C ALA A 151 -8.05 18.09 -8.11
N GLY A 152 -8.43 17.54 -6.95
CA GLY A 152 -9.85 17.39 -6.57
C GLY A 152 -10.59 16.26 -7.26
N LEU A 153 -9.91 15.28 -7.87
CA LEU A 153 -10.50 14.25 -8.74
C LEU A 153 -10.52 12.86 -8.08
N LEU A 154 -10.70 12.80 -6.77
CA LEU A 154 -10.65 11.55 -6.01
C LEU A 154 -11.77 10.54 -6.35
N ALA A 155 -12.86 11.02 -6.95
CA ALA A 155 -14.04 10.22 -7.27
C ALA A 155 -14.71 10.74 -8.54
N THR A 156 -15.12 9.80 -9.38
CA THR A 156 -15.90 10.02 -10.60
C THR A 156 -17.39 10.00 -10.28
N ASP A 157 -18.20 10.70 -11.10
CA ASP A 157 -19.67 10.66 -10.94
C ASP A 157 -20.27 9.38 -11.56
N SER A 158 -19.53 8.72 -12.46
CA SER A 158 -19.87 7.40 -13.01
C SER A 158 -19.09 6.28 -12.31
N PRO A 159 -19.70 5.10 -12.10
CA PRO A 159 -19.00 3.96 -11.51
C PRO A 159 -17.90 3.45 -12.44
N LEU A 160 -16.73 3.14 -11.86
CA LEU A 160 -15.60 2.53 -12.58
C LEU A 160 -15.71 1.01 -12.49
N SER A 161 -16.53 0.40 -13.34
CA SER A 161 -16.62 -1.06 -13.46
C SER A 161 -15.34 -1.64 -14.08
N TYR A 162 -15.14 -2.96 -13.96
CA TYR A 162 -14.02 -3.64 -14.63
C TYR A 162 -14.02 -3.42 -16.16
N GLU A 163 -15.20 -3.42 -16.78
CA GLU A 163 -15.36 -3.14 -18.22
C GLU A 163 -14.91 -1.73 -18.57
N ILE A 164 -15.24 -0.73 -17.75
CA ILE A 164 -14.77 0.65 -17.95
C ILE A 164 -13.27 0.74 -17.74
N LEU A 165 -12.72 0.13 -16.67
CA LEU A 165 -11.28 0.16 -16.37
C LEU A 165 -10.42 -0.48 -17.47
N THR A 166 -10.98 -1.38 -18.26
CA THR A 166 -10.30 -2.05 -19.39
C THR A 166 -10.57 -1.40 -20.75
N ASN A 167 -11.45 -0.38 -20.81
CA ASN A 167 -11.75 0.39 -22.02
C ASN A 167 -11.21 1.82 -21.89
N TYR A 168 -9.97 2.05 -22.37
CA TYR A 168 -9.30 3.34 -22.22
C TYR A 168 -10.07 4.52 -22.81
N THR A 169 -10.77 4.35 -23.93
CA THR A 169 -11.56 5.43 -24.54
C THR A 169 -12.72 5.85 -23.62
N ALA A 170 -13.45 4.88 -23.08
CA ALA A 170 -14.56 5.15 -22.17
C ALA A 170 -14.07 5.72 -20.84
N LEU A 171 -12.99 5.15 -20.29
CA LEU A 171 -12.37 5.61 -19.05
C LEU A 171 -11.86 7.04 -19.17
N ASP A 172 -11.09 7.35 -20.21
CA ASP A 172 -10.56 8.70 -20.45
C ASP A 172 -11.71 9.71 -20.52
N LYS A 173 -12.80 9.40 -21.23
CA LYS A 173 -13.97 10.29 -21.29
C LYS A 173 -14.54 10.59 -19.89
N ILE A 174 -14.78 9.56 -19.08
CA ILE A 174 -15.30 9.71 -17.71
C ILE A 174 -14.35 10.56 -16.85
N LEU A 175 -13.05 10.29 -16.94
CA LEU A 175 -12.02 11.00 -16.19
C LEU A 175 -11.92 12.48 -16.61
N ALA A 176 -12.01 12.77 -17.90
CA ALA A 176 -12.01 14.13 -18.44
C ALA A 176 -13.27 14.92 -18.07
N GLU A 177 -14.44 14.27 -18.00
CA GLU A 177 -15.72 14.89 -17.61
C GLU A 177 -15.86 15.04 -16.08
N THR A 178 -14.99 14.40 -15.29
CA THR A 178 -15.06 14.49 -13.82
C THR A 178 -14.79 15.93 -13.35
N LYS A 179 -15.66 16.42 -12.47
CA LYS A 179 -15.57 17.75 -11.85
C LYS A 179 -14.72 17.69 -10.58
N PRO A 180 -13.77 18.63 -10.38
CA PRO A 180 -13.06 18.76 -9.12
C PRO A 180 -14.02 18.92 -7.93
N LYS A 181 -13.76 18.21 -6.82
CA LYS A 181 -14.54 18.30 -5.58
C LYS A 181 -14.18 19.55 -4.75
N TRP A 182 -13.08 20.23 -5.08
CA TRP A 182 -12.64 21.52 -4.54
C TRP A 182 -11.88 22.28 -5.62
N GLU A 183 -11.55 23.55 -5.35
CA GLU A 183 -10.69 24.35 -6.23
C GLU A 183 -9.28 23.74 -6.32
N PRO A 184 -8.81 23.29 -7.50
CA PRO A 184 -7.53 22.59 -7.62
C PRO A 184 -6.35 23.36 -7.01
N GLY A 185 -5.46 22.65 -6.31
CA GLY A 185 -4.30 23.24 -5.63
C GLY A 185 -4.61 23.93 -4.29
N THR A 186 -5.88 24.05 -3.88
CA THR A 186 -6.23 24.64 -2.58
C THR A 186 -6.32 23.62 -1.45
N ARG A 187 -6.40 22.34 -1.78
CA ARG A 187 -6.49 21.22 -0.84
C ARG A 187 -5.85 19.98 -1.45
N HIS A 188 -5.35 19.11 -0.59
CA HIS A 188 -4.88 17.78 -0.94
C HIS A 188 -6.01 16.75 -0.70
N GLY A 189 -6.08 15.73 -1.54
CA GLY A 189 -6.95 14.61 -1.25
C GLY A 189 -6.78 13.34 -2.04
N TYR A 190 -6.59 12.25 -1.30
CA TYR A 190 -6.12 11.00 -1.83
C TYR A 190 -7.00 10.43 -2.95
N HIS A 191 -6.42 10.34 -4.14
CA HIS A 191 -7.04 9.74 -5.31
C HIS A 191 -6.86 8.22 -5.25
N GLY A 192 -7.60 7.57 -4.34
CA GLY A 192 -7.39 6.17 -4.00
C GLY A 192 -7.41 5.24 -5.21
N ILE A 193 -8.41 5.42 -6.09
CA ILE A 193 -8.57 4.64 -7.32
C ILE A 193 -8.21 5.45 -8.57
N THR A 194 -8.62 6.71 -8.64
CA THR A 194 -8.51 7.53 -9.86
C THR A 194 -7.09 7.94 -10.21
N PHE A 195 -6.14 7.90 -9.27
CA PHE A 195 -4.73 8.26 -9.51
C PHE A 195 -4.12 7.48 -10.67
N GLY A 196 -4.14 6.14 -10.59
CA GLY A 196 -3.53 5.29 -11.63
C GLY A 196 -4.09 5.55 -13.03
N PRO A 197 -5.43 5.54 -13.21
CA PRO A 197 -6.07 5.89 -14.48
C PRO A 197 -5.70 7.27 -15.03
N TYR A 198 -5.63 8.31 -14.19
CA TYR A 198 -5.20 9.63 -14.64
C TYR A 198 -3.74 9.66 -15.10
N VAL A 199 -2.83 8.99 -14.36
CA VAL A 199 -1.42 8.91 -14.75
C VAL A 199 -1.27 8.07 -16.03
N ASP A 200 -1.96 6.94 -16.15
CA ASP A 200 -1.98 6.11 -17.36
C ASP A 200 -2.46 6.90 -18.60
N ALA A 201 -3.50 7.72 -18.45
CA ALA A 201 -4.00 8.57 -19.53
C ALA A 201 -2.94 9.58 -20.02
N ILE A 202 -2.14 10.13 -19.11
CA ILE A 202 -1.01 11.02 -19.48
C ILE A 202 0.09 10.21 -20.15
N VAL A 203 0.52 9.09 -19.56
CA VAL A 203 1.57 8.21 -20.09
C VAL A 203 1.26 7.79 -21.52
N ARG A 204 0.05 7.27 -21.79
CA ARG A 204 -0.37 6.88 -23.14
C ARG A 204 -0.33 8.01 -24.15
N ARG A 205 -0.48 9.27 -23.73
CA ARG A 205 -0.48 10.44 -24.62
C ARG A 205 0.92 10.94 -24.92
N VAL A 206 1.82 10.89 -23.94
CA VAL A 206 3.19 11.43 -24.07
C VAL A 206 4.20 10.39 -24.54
N ASP A 207 4.01 9.11 -24.22
CA ASP A 207 4.88 8.03 -24.69
C ASP A 207 4.83 7.94 -26.23
N PRO A 208 5.97 7.92 -26.93
CA PRO A 208 6.01 7.80 -28.39
C PRO A 208 5.31 6.54 -28.91
N GLU A 209 5.43 5.43 -28.17
CA GLU A 209 4.83 4.14 -28.52
C GLU A 209 3.37 4.00 -28.05
N LYS A 210 2.82 5.01 -27.37
CA LYS A 210 1.44 5.03 -26.85
C LYS A 210 1.11 3.83 -25.96
N ARG A 211 2.11 3.31 -25.24
CA ARG A 211 1.95 2.15 -24.35
C ARG A 211 1.11 2.52 -23.14
N SER A 212 0.36 1.54 -22.62
CA SER A 212 -0.25 1.67 -21.29
C SER A 212 0.85 1.79 -20.23
N ILE A 213 0.51 2.34 -19.07
CA ILE A 213 1.48 2.49 -17.97
C ILE A 213 2.05 1.14 -17.53
N GLY A 214 1.25 0.07 -17.60
CA GLY A 214 1.72 -1.27 -17.25
C GLY A 214 2.70 -1.84 -18.26
N LYS A 215 2.46 -1.63 -19.55
CA LYS A 215 3.41 -2.03 -20.60
C LYS A 215 4.68 -1.18 -20.57
N PHE A 216 4.56 0.13 -20.34
CA PHE A 216 5.70 1.02 -20.16
C PHE A 216 6.56 0.57 -18.97
N PHE A 217 5.94 0.33 -17.81
CA PHE A 217 6.63 -0.16 -16.62
C PHE A 217 7.34 -1.50 -16.88
N ASP A 218 6.67 -2.45 -17.53
CA ASP A 218 7.23 -3.76 -17.84
C ASP A 218 8.47 -3.67 -18.74
N GLU A 219 8.42 -2.86 -19.81
CA GLU A 219 9.51 -2.75 -20.79
C GLU A 219 10.66 -1.85 -20.34
N GLU A 220 10.39 -0.83 -19.53
CA GLU A 220 11.37 0.18 -19.14
C GLU A 220 11.95 -0.05 -17.74
N VAL A 221 11.26 -0.82 -16.90
CA VAL A 221 11.64 -1.06 -15.50
C VAL A 221 11.69 -2.56 -15.18
N SER A 222 10.59 -3.30 -15.31
CA SER A 222 10.57 -4.70 -14.84
C SER A 222 11.58 -5.58 -15.57
N LYS A 223 11.54 -5.61 -16.91
CA LYS A 223 12.42 -6.46 -17.72
C LYS A 223 13.90 -6.05 -17.68
N PRO A 224 14.27 -4.75 -17.81
CA PRO A 224 15.68 -4.36 -17.79
C PRO A 224 16.38 -4.61 -16.47
N PHE A 225 15.63 -4.61 -15.35
CA PHE A 225 16.18 -4.76 -14.00
C PHE A 225 15.81 -6.10 -13.33
N ASP A 226 15.19 -7.03 -14.07
CA ASP A 226 14.74 -8.33 -13.55
C ASP A 226 13.84 -8.21 -12.29
N ILE A 227 12.91 -7.26 -12.31
CA ILE A 227 12.00 -6.98 -11.19
C ILE A 227 10.69 -7.73 -11.41
N ASP A 228 10.37 -8.64 -10.49
CA ASP A 228 9.13 -9.41 -10.49
C ASP A 228 7.93 -8.61 -9.92
N ALA A 229 7.60 -7.52 -10.59
CA ALA A 229 6.45 -6.67 -10.28
C ALA A 229 5.69 -6.31 -11.56
N TYR A 230 4.37 -6.23 -11.45
CA TYR A 230 3.48 -6.04 -12.60
C TYR A 230 2.37 -5.04 -12.31
N ILE A 231 2.08 -4.18 -13.29
CA ILE A 231 0.85 -3.40 -13.35
C ILE A 231 -0.02 -4.02 -14.44
N GLY A 232 -0.88 -4.96 -14.04
CA GLY A 232 -1.58 -5.87 -14.95
C GLY A 232 -0.73 -7.11 -15.25
N ALA A 233 -0.69 -8.04 -14.29
CA ALA A 233 0.05 -9.28 -14.44
C ALA A 233 -0.55 -10.17 -15.55
N PRO A 234 0.29 -10.81 -16.38
CA PRO A 234 -0.16 -11.83 -17.33
C PRO A 234 -0.92 -12.97 -16.64
N LEU A 235 -1.97 -13.48 -17.29
CA LEU A 235 -2.85 -14.51 -16.72
C LEU A 235 -2.11 -15.80 -16.41
N GLU A 236 -1.11 -16.15 -17.21
CA GLU A 236 -0.23 -17.30 -17.03
C GLU A 236 0.51 -17.28 -15.69
N LEU A 237 0.70 -16.11 -15.07
CA LEU A 237 1.35 -15.98 -13.76
C LEU A 237 0.38 -16.07 -12.58
N ASP A 238 -0.93 -16.16 -12.81
CA ASP A 238 -1.94 -16.13 -11.73
C ASP A 238 -1.75 -17.25 -10.70
N HIS A 239 -1.19 -18.39 -11.14
CA HIS A 239 -0.85 -19.52 -10.25
C HIS A 239 0.17 -19.16 -9.15
N ARG A 240 0.96 -18.11 -9.33
CA ARG A 240 1.94 -17.59 -8.36
C ARG A 240 1.28 -16.67 -7.33
N THR A 241 0.12 -16.09 -7.65
CA THR A 241 -0.58 -15.10 -6.81
C THR A 241 -1.06 -15.72 -5.51
N GLY A 242 -0.63 -15.16 -4.38
CA GLY A 242 -1.15 -15.47 -3.06
C GLY A 242 -2.48 -14.76 -2.81
N ARG A 243 -3.48 -15.49 -2.31
CA ARG A 243 -4.84 -14.95 -2.08
C ARG A 243 -4.85 -14.01 -0.87
N CYS A 244 -5.15 -12.71 -1.02
CA CYS A 244 -5.21 -11.83 0.16
C CYS A 244 -6.19 -12.37 1.21
N THR A 245 -5.79 -12.33 2.49
CA THR A 245 -6.64 -12.75 3.60
C THR A 245 -7.06 -11.54 4.43
N ASN A 246 -8.35 -11.52 4.77
CA ASN A 246 -8.96 -10.40 5.47
C ASN A 246 -8.62 -10.37 6.96
N VAL A 247 -8.80 -9.16 7.49
CA VAL A 247 -8.71 -8.77 8.88
C VAL A 247 -9.57 -9.67 9.77
N GLN A 248 -8.93 -10.54 10.57
CA GLN A 248 -9.54 -10.97 11.83
C GLN A 248 -9.05 -10.01 12.89
N GLU A 249 -9.85 -8.97 13.20
CA GLU A 249 -9.50 -8.01 14.25
C GLU A 249 -9.45 -8.73 15.59
N ARG A 250 -8.28 -8.75 16.23
CA ARG A 250 -8.18 -9.13 17.64
C ARG A 250 -8.45 -7.90 18.50
N PHE A 251 -8.95 -8.12 19.72
CA PHE A 251 -9.18 -7.04 20.68
C PHE A 251 -7.88 -6.25 20.99
N SER A 252 -6.72 -6.92 20.98
CA SER A 252 -5.40 -6.28 21.09
C SER A 252 -5.11 -5.28 19.98
N ASP A 253 -5.53 -5.58 18.75
CA ASP A 253 -5.29 -4.77 17.57
C ASP A 253 -6.12 -3.48 17.65
N ILE A 254 -7.35 -3.58 18.17
CA ILE A 254 -8.22 -2.43 18.47
C ILE A 254 -7.56 -1.50 19.49
N ILE A 255 -7.02 -2.04 20.59
CA ILE A 255 -6.35 -1.22 21.63
C ILE A 255 -5.08 -0.56 21.08
N TYR A 256 -4.28 -1.26 20.29
CA TYR A 256 -3.09 -0.68 19.66
C TYR A 256 -3.46 0.44 18.70
N GLY A 257 -4.45 0.21 17.83
CA GLY A 257 -4.92 1.20 16.86
C GLY A 257 -5.47 2.46 17.54
N LEU A 258 -6.29 2.30 18.59
CA LEU A 258 -6.80 3.42 19.39
C LEU A 258 -5.69 4.24 20.04
N ARG A 259 -4.57 3.61 20.43
CA ARG A 259 -3.44 4.30 21.09
C ARG A 259 -2.48 4.97 20.12
N ASN A 260 -2.15 4.30 19.03
CA ASN A 260 -0.97 4.62 18.22
C ASN A 260 -1.31 5.11 16.81
N VAL A 261 -2.51 4.85 16.28
CA VAL A 261 -2.86 5.17 14.91
C VAL A 261 -4.05 6.13 14.89
N GLU A 262 -3.78 7.41 14.65
CA GLU A 262 -4.80 8.46 14.73
C GLU A 262 -5.98 8.20 13.78
N VAL A 263 -5.71 7.72 12.57
CA VAL A 263 -6.75 7.34 11.59
C VAL A 263 -7.68 6.28 12.15
N ILE A 264 -7.13 5.21 12.74
CA ILE A 264 -7.91 4.11 13.32
C ILE A 264 -8.67 4.58 14.54
N ARG A 265 -8.04 5.41 15.39
CA ARG A 265 -8.68 6.03 16.53
C ARG A 265 -9.92 6.84 16.11
N THR A 266 -9.80 7.67 15.07
CA THR A 266 -10.91 8.45 14.54
C THR A 266 -11.97 7.59 13.84
N LEU A 267 -11.58 6.51 13.13
CA LEU A 267 -12.54 5.57 12.54
C LEU A 267 -13.41 4.88 13.59
N ILE A 268 -12.77 4.37 14.65
CA ILE A 268 -13.44 3.60 15.70
C ILE A 268 -14.29 4.53 16.58
N LEU A 269 -13.73 5.65 17.05
CA LEU A 269 -14.47 6.61 17.87
C LEU A 269 -15.60 7.30 17.08
N GLY A 270 -15.38 7.61 15.80
CA GLY A 270 -16.40 8.14 14.90
C GLY A 270 -17.59 7.19 14.71
N ARG A 271 -17.34 5.87 14.59
CA ARG A 271 -18.40 4.85 14.53
C ARG A 271 -19.19 4.71 15.83
N ILE A 272 -18.52 4.84 16.99
CA ILE A 272 -19.14 4.61 18.31
C ILE A 272 -19.96 5.83 18.77
N PHE A 273 -19.45 7.05 18.54
CA PHE A 273 -20.02 8.26 19.13
C PHE A 273 -20.80 9.13 18.15
N GLY A 274 -20.90 8.74 16.87
CA GLY A 274 -21.77 9.38 15.88
C GLY A 274 -21.51 10.87 15.62
N GLY A 275 -20.32 11.37 16.01
CA GLY A 275 -19.97 12.79 15.91
C GLY A 275 -19.47 13.20 14.54
N ASN A 276 -19.26 14.51 14.36
CA ASN A 276 -18.71 15.20 13.17
C ASN A 276 -17.25 14.77 12.79
N GLU A 277 -16.81 13.61 13.26
CA GLU A 277 -15.50 13.01 13.03
C GLU A 277 -15.32 12.50 11.59
N SER A 278 -16.39 12.34 10.82
CA SER A 278 -16.31 12.13 9.37
C SER A 278 -15.54 13.27 8.69
N GLY A 279 -15.69 14.52 9.16
CA GLY A 279 -14.91 15.66 8.69
C GLY A 279 -13.43 15.61 9.08
N LYS A 280 -13.10 15.12 10.28
CA LYS A 280 -11.71 14.92 10.73
C LYS A 280 -11.03 13.74 10.05
N LEU A 281 -11.76 12.63 9.85
CA LEU A 281 -11.29 11.46 9.13
C LEU A 281 -11.05 11.79 7.66
N ASN A 282 -11.99 12.50 7.05
CA ASN A 282 -11.80 13.06 5.73
C ASN A 282 -10.56 13.93 5.72
N LYS A 283 -10.42 14.90 6.64
CA LYS A 283 -9.22 15.76 6.74
C LYS A 283 -7.92 14.96 6.88
N LEU A 284 -7.90 13.90 7.68
CA LEU A 284 -6.72 13.08 7.93
C LEU A 284 -6.39 12.18 6.72
N MET A 285 -7.39 11.60 6.05
CA MET A 285 -7.24 10.93 4.75
C MET A 285 -6.83 11.91 3.64
N PHE A 286 -7.28 13.16 3.76
CA PHE A 286 -6.94 14.30 2.91
C PHE A 286 -5.52 14.83 3.22
N GLU A 287 -4.88 14.51 4.34
CA GLU A 287 -3.55 15.05 4.71
C GLU A 287 -2.45 13.98 4.73
N THR A 288 -2.79 12.70 4.94
CA THR A 288 -1.78 11.65 5.18
C THR A 288 -1.58 10.70 4.01
N CYS A 289 -2.56 10.53 3.12
CA CYS A 289 -2.52 9.49 2.10
C CYS A 289 -1.97 10.01 0.77
N GLY A 290 -0.82 9.51 0.34
CA GLY A 290 -0.32 9.79 -1.02
C GLY A 290 1.14 9.48 -1.21
N ASN A 291 1.98 9.97 -0.29
CA ASN A 291 3.42 9.86 -0.38
C ASN A 291 4.00 9.34 0.93
N ILE A 292 4.97 8.42 0.82
CA ILE A 292 5.94 8.20 1.88
C ILE A 292 6.86 9.44 1.87
N CYS A 293 6.50 10.45 2.65
CA CYS A 293 7.35 11.58 2.96
C CYS A 293 7.49 11.66 4.49
N GLU A 294 8.25 10.75 5.09
CA GLU A 294 8.79 11.02 6.43
C GLU A 294 9.91 12.07 6.30
N ALA A 295 10.20 12.80 7.37
CA ALA A 295 11.24 13.81 7.44
C ALA A 295 12.59 13.29 6.90
N GLY A 296 12.91 13.64 5.65
CA GLY A 296 14.06 13.12 4.89
C GLY A 296 13.74 13.00 3.40
N ASN A 297 14.77 12.85 2.56
CA ASN A 297 14.63 12.68 1.10
C ASN A 297 14.12 11.27 0.71
N ILE A 298 13.37 10.60 1.58
CA ILE A 298 12.81 9.27 1.32
C ILE A 298 11.62 9.42 0.38
N PHE A 299 11.49 8.56 -0.62
CA PHE A 299 10.33 8.54 -1.52
C PHE A 299 9.84 7.11 -1.76
N GLY A 300 8.52 6.94 -1.85
CA GLY A 300 7.88 5.65 -2.02
C GLY A 300 6.37 5.69 -1.82
N ALA A 301 5.76 4.51 -1.76
CA ALA A 301 4.33 4.36 -1.50
C ALA A 301 4.04 3.14 -0.63
N SER A 302 2.98 3.25 0.15
CA SER A 302 2.44 2.14 0.95
C SER A 302 1.08 1.70 0.42
N GLY A 303 0.83 0.41 0.48
CA GLY A 303 -0.44 -0.23 0.21
C GLY A 303 -1.22 -0.56 1.47
N LEU A 304 -2.52 -0.76 1.29
CA LEU A 304 -3.40 -1.21 2.36
C LEU A 304 -2.92 -2.56 2.90
N GLY A 305 -2.95 -2.73 4.22
CA GLY A 305 -2.57 -3.98 4.85
C GLY A 305 -1.07 -4.12 5.12
N GLY A 306 -0.31 -3.02 5.05
CA GLY A 306 1.09 -2.94 5.48
C GLY A 306 2.13 -3.10 4.38
N GLN A 307 1.67 -3.31 3.16
CA GLN A 307 2.49 -3.33 1.94
C GLN A 307 3.27 -2.01 1.82
N VAL A 308 4.56 -2.04 1.51
CA VAL A 308 5.34 -0.80 1.40
C VAL A 308 6.60 -1.00 0.58
N GLY A 309 6.86 -0.03 -0.31
CA GLY A 309 8.11 0.09 -1.04
C GLY A 309 8.61 1.52 -1.01
N TYR A 310 9.89 1.73 -0.69
CA TYR A 310 10.51 3.06 -0.71
C TYR A 310 12.00 2.99 -1.04
N ALA A 311 12.54 4.14 -1.45
CA ALA A 311 13.96 4.38 -1.59
C ALA A 311 14.41 5.50 -0.66
N ASP A 312 15.59 5.32 -0.05
CA ASP A 312 16.29 6.35 0.72
C ASP A 312 17.61 6.69 0.03
N PRO A 313 17.71 7.82 -0.69
CA PRO A 313 18.92 8.21 -1.41
C PRO A 313 20.05 8.62 -0.46
N ASN A 314 19.75 9.05 0.78
CA ASN A 314 20.79 9.47 1.73
C ASN A 314 21.59 8.26 2.24
N PHE A 315 20.92 7.13 2.40
CA PHE A 315 21.55 5.88 2.85
C PHE A 315 21.76 4.86 1.72
N HIS A 316 21.35 5.17 0.49
CA HIS A 316 21.34 4.26 -0.66
C HIS A 316 20.57 2.96 -0.39
N ILE A 317 19.35 3.10 0.15
CA ILE A 317 18.49 1.97 0.50
C ILE A 317 17.35 1.84 -0.52
N GLY A 318 17.08 0.61 -0.94
CA GLY A 318 15.78 0.21 -1.47
C GLY A 318 15.13 -0.75 -0.46
N TYR A 319 13.87 -0.53 -0.13
CA TYR A 319 13.12 -1.34 0.84
C TYR A 319 11.82 -1.82 0.20
N GLY A 320 11.50 -3.10 0.34
CA GLY A 320 10.23 -3.67 -0.11
C GLY A 320 9.70 -4.71 0.87
N PHE A 321 8.49 -4.50 1.38
CA PHE A 321 7.77 -5.47 2.20
C PHE A 321 6.39 -5.74 1.63
N VAL A 322 6.06 -7.03 1.49
CA VAL A 322 4.75 -7.49 1.02
C VAL A 322 4.18 -8.57 1.91
N SER A 323 2.86 -8.54 2.16
CA SER A 323 2.16 -9.56 2.93
C SER A 323 0.74 -9.75 2.41
N ARG A 324 0.33 -11.00 2.21
CA ARG A 324 -1.08 -11.28 1.87
C ARG A 324 -2.01 -11.07 3.07
N TYR A 325 -1.48 -10.96 4.29
CA TYR A 325 -2.25 -10.61 5.47
C TYR A 325 -2.40 -9.10 5.56
N MET A 326 -3.65 -8.67 5.38
CA MET A 326 -4.01 -7.27 5.55
C MET A 326 -4.05 -6.94 7.04
N SER A 327 -2.93 -6.44 7.57
CA SER A 327 -2.88 -6.00 8.97
C SER A 327 -3.90 -4.88 9.19
N PRO A 328 -4.72 -4.93 10.26
CA PRO A 328 -5.60 -3.83 10.61
C PRO A 328 -4.82 -2.54 10.92
N MET A 329 -3.56 -2.67 11.35
CA MET A 329 -2.65 -1.56 11.63
C MET A 329 -1.78 -1.18 10.42
N GLY A 330 -1.98 -1.83 9.28
CA GLY A 330 -1.19 -1.68 8.07
C GLY A 330 -1.54 -0.43 7.27
N ILE A 331 -1.52 0.73 7.94
CA ILE A 331 -1.64 2.05 7.31
C ILE A 331 -0.25 2.68 7.32
N GLN A 332 0.37 2.77 6.13
CA GLN A 332 1.61 3.52 5.91
C GLN A 332 2.76 3.07 6.84
N MET A 333 3.48 4.04 7.41
CA MET A 333 4.64 3.84 8.28
C MET A 333 4.27 3.40 9.71
N TYR A 334 2.98 3.28 10.02
CA TYR A 334 2.53 2.90 11.35
C TYR A 334 2.40 1.38 11.52
N ASP A 335 2.62 0.59 10.46
CA ASP A 335 2.60 -0.86 10.56
C ASP A 335 3.73 -1.34 11.52
N PRO A 336 3.41 -2.08 12.59
CA PRO A 336 4.41 -2.59 13.52
C PRO A 336 5.47 -3.47 12.85
N ARG A 337 5.08 -4.25 11.83
CA ARG A 337 6.00 -5.10 11.06
C ARG A 337 7.01 -4.25 10.32
N PHE A 338 6.52 -3.21 9.64
CA PHE A 338 7.35 -2.23 8.95
C PHE A 338 8.35 -1.58 9.90
N LYS A 339 7.86 -1.02 11.01
CA LYS A 339 8.71 -0.31 11.97
C LYS A 339 9.82 -1.20 12.50
N ARG A 340 9.49 -2.43 12.91
CA ARG A 340 10.47 -3.39 13.43
C ARG A 340 11.53 -3.75 12.40
N LEU A 341 11.12 -4.05 11.17
CA LEU A 341 12.02 -4.38 10.07
C LEU A 341 12.92 -3.20 9.72
N LYS A 342 12.36 -2.00 9.53
CA LYS A 342 13.10 -0.75 9.31
C LYS A 342 14.12 -0.51 10.41
N ASP A 343 13.71 -0.58 11.68
CA ASP A 343 14.59 -0.30 12.82
C ASP A 343 15.76 -1.32 12.86
N SER A 344 15.51 -2.60 12.59
CA SER A 344 16.56 -3.63 12.53
C SER A 344 17.53 -3.42 11.37
N MET A 345 17.01 -3.05 10.20
CA MET A 345 17.82 -2.72 9.02
C MET A 345 18.70 -1.49 9.28
N MET A 346 18.15 -0.44 9.86
CA MET A 346 18.91 0.78 10.17
C MET A 346 19.99 0.55 11.23
N ARG A 347 19.74 -0.32 12.23
CA ARG A 347 20.78 -0.76 13.17
C ARG A 347 21.91 -1.49 12.46
N ALA A 348 21.59 -2.44 11.56
CA ALA A 348 22.59 -3.15 10.76
C ALA A 348 23.46 -2.20 9.93
N ILE A 349 22.83 -1.26 9.21
CA ILE A 349 23.54 -0.26 8.39
C ILE A 349 24.46 0.62 9.25
N LYS A 350 23.97 1.11 10.38
CA LYS A 350 24.77 1.94 11.30
C LYS A 350 25.98 1.16 11.82
N ASN A 351 25.78 -0.08 12.25
CA ASN A 351 26.87 -0.93 12.73
C ASN A 351 27.92 -1.21 11.64
N LEU A 352 27.51 -1.32 10.37
CA LEU A 352 28.44 -1.49 9.25
C LEU A 352 29.23 -0.21 8.95
N GLN A 353 28.63 0.97 9.10
CA GLN A 353 29.30 2.26 8.92
C GLN A 353 30.31 2.58 10.03
N GLU A 354 30.10 2.03 11.23
CA GLU A 354 30.97 2.22 12.40
C GLU A 354 32.13 1.20 12.48
N ARG A 355 32.19 0.22 11.57
CA ARG A 355 33.32 -0.72 11.50
C ARG A 355 34.57 -0.01 10.96
N PRO A 356 35.72 -0.12 11.64
CA PRO A 356 36.96 0.57 11.29
C PRO A 356 37.58 0.10 9.98
#